data_AF-A0A8T5R0J4-F1
#
_entry.id   AF-A0A8T5R0J4-F1
#
_cell.length_a   1.000
_cell.length_b   1.000
_cell.length_c   1.000
_cell.angle_alpha   90.00
_cell.angle_beta   90.00
_cell.angle_gamma   90.00
#
_symmetry.space_group_name_H-M   'P 1'
#
loop_
_entity.id
_entity.type
_entity.pdbx_description
1 polymer ?
#
loop_
_entity_poly.entity_id
_entity_poly.type
_entity_poly.pdbx_seq_one_letter_code
_entity_poly.pdbx_strand_id
1 'polypeptide(L)' 'MKKKYFRCTVCQDIHFGNEGPEVCPTCKQENKYIEVDKEEAQLVMENN' A
#
# COMPACT_ATOMS: atom_id res chain seq x y z
N MET A 1 -4.60 1.43 -18.43
CA MET A 1 -3.59 1.61 -17.36
C MET A 1 -3.61 0.36 -16.48
N LYS A 2 -2.45 -0.18 -16.08
CA LYS A 2 -2.39 -1.38 -15.22
C LYS A 2 -2.36 -0.93 -13.75
N LYS A 3 -3.33 -1.38 -12.96
CA LYS A 3 -3.34 -1.16 -11.51
C LYS A 3 -2.18 -1.92 -10.85
N LYS A 4 -1.67 -1.39 -9.75
CA LYS A 4 -0.56 -1.94 -8.96
C LYS A 4 -0.90 -1.92 -7.48
N TYR A 5 -0.12 -2.65 -6.69
CA TYR A 5 -0.23 -2.64 -5.24
C TYR A 5 0.72 -1.60 -4.66
N PHE A 6 0.25 -0.89 -3.65
CA PHE A 6 1.03 0.07 -2.90
C PHE A 6 0.89 -0.23 -1.42
N ARG A 7 2.01 -0.26 -0.71
CA ARG A 7 2.04 -0.51 0.73
C ARG A 7 2.49 0.72 1.50
N CYS A 8 1.76 1.06 2.55
CA CYS A 8 2.21 2.05 3.51
C CYS A 8 3.41 1.50 4.31
N THR A 9 4.54 2.19 4.26
CA THR A 9 5.76 1.81 5.00
C THR A 9 5.65 1.99 6.52
N VAL A 10 4.59 2.64 7.01
CA VAL A 10 4.36 2.90 8.43
C VAL A 10 3.42 1.87 9.06
N CYS A 11 2.23 1.69 8.49
CA CYS A 11 1.19 0.83 9.08
C CYS A 11 0.86 -0.41 8.24
N GLN A 12 1.56 -0.62 7.13
CA GLN A 12 1.39 -1.76 6.24
C GLN A 12 0.03 -1.84 5.52
N ASP A 13 -0.76 -0.75 5.51
CA ASP A 13 -1.98 -0.64 4.69
C ASP A 13 -1.69 -0.91 3.21
N ILE A 14 -2.55 -1.69 2.55
CA ILE A 14 -2.41 -2.08 1.14
C ILE A 14 -3.47 -1.35 0.31
N HIS A 15 -3.00 -0.54 -0.65
CA HIS A 15 -3.83 0.12 -1.64
C HIS A 15 -3.65 -0.50 -3.03
N PHE A 16 -4.76 -0.79 -3.72
CA PHE A 16 -4.75 -1.28 -5.11
C PHE A 16 -5.30 -0.23 -6.06
N GLY A 17 -4.42 0.40 -6.83
CA GLY A 17 -4.77 1.60 -7.60
C GLY A 17 -3.81 1.86 -8.76
N ASN A 18 -3.99 3.00 -9.42
CA ASN A 18 -3.02 3.48 -10.42
C ASN A 18 -1.78 4.08 -9.74
N GLU A 19 -1.96 4.63 -8.53
CA GLU A 19 -0.95 5.28 -7.70
C GLU A 19 -1.27 5.05 -6.22
N GLY A 20 -0.27 5.26 -5.35
CA GLY A 20 -0.46 5.22 -3.90
C GLY A 20 -1.06 6.54 -3.39
N PRO A 21 -1.92 6.53 -2.35
CA PRO A 21 -2.45 7.75 -1.75
C PRO A 21 -1.35 8.66 -1.19
N GLU A 22 -1.51 9.99 -1.33
CA GLU A 22 -0.61 10.96 -0.71
C GLU A 22 -0.66 10.87 0.82
N VAL A 23 -1.87 10.78 1.40
CA VAL A 23 -2.08 10.61 2.83
C VAL A 23 -2.63 9.22 3.11
N CYS A 24 -2.00 8.48 4.01
CA CYS A 24 -2.49 7.16 4.40
C CYS A 24 -3.85 7.25 5.11
N PRO A 25 -4.91 6.56 4.63
CA PRO A 25 -6.23 6.62 5.26
C PRO A 25 -6.23 6.00 6.67
N THR A 26 -5.29 5.08 6.93
CA THR A 26 -5.18 4.32 8.19
C THR A 26 -4.34 5.07 9.23
N CYS A 27 -3.08 5.40 8.93
CA CYS A 27 -2.17 6.04 9.91
C CYS A 27 -1.97 7.55 9.75
N LYS A 28 -2.57 8.17 8.73
CA LYS A 28 -2.51 9.62 8.44
C LYS A 28 -1.11 10.19 8.14
N GLN A 29 -0.12 9.33 7.89
CA GLN A 29 1.21 9.78 7.43
C GLN A 29 1.21 10.06 5.93
N GLU A 30 1.97 11.08 5.54
CA GLU A 30 2.06 11.56 4.16
C GLU A 30 3.24 10.93 3.40
N ASN A 31 3.05 10.66 2.11
CA ASN A 31 4.09 10.19 1.18
C ASN A 31 4.82 8.93 1.67
N LYS A 32 4.05 7.98 2.23
CA LYS A 32 4.58 6.71 2.78
C LYS A 32 4.25 5.47 1.97
N TYR A 33 3.55 5.59 0.85
CA TYR A 33 3.25 4.46 -0.03
C TYR A 33 4.40 4.17 -0.98
N ILE A 34 4.78 2.90 -1.07
CA ILE A 34 5.70 2.38 -2.08
C ILE A 34 4.97 1.35 -2.94
N GLU A 35 5.32 1.27 -4.22
CA GLU A 35 4.84 0.18 -5.08
C GLU A 35 5.45 -1.15 -4.61
N VAL A 36 4.61 -2.17 -4.51
CA VAL A 36 5.00 -3.53 -4.13
C VAL A 36 4.44 -4.52 -5.15
N ASP A 37 5.04 -5.71 -5.20
CA ASP A 37 4.49 -6.78 -6.02
C ASP A 37 3.26 -7.44 -5.35
N LYS A 38 2.62 -8.35 -6.10
CA LYS A 38 1.43 -9.05 -5.64
C LYS A 38 1.74 -9.99 -4.47
N GLU A 39 2.92 -10.61 -4.46
CA GLU A 39 3.30 -11.62 -3.46
C GLU A 39 3.50 -10.94 -2.10
N GLU A 40 4.22 -9.82 -2.06
CA GLU A 40 4.38 -8.99 -0.87
C GLU A 40 3.03 -8.47 -0.37
N ALA A 41 2.17 -7.97 -1.26
CA ALA A 41 0.85 -7.49 -0.88
C ALA A 41 0.00 -8.59 -0.22
N GLN A 42 0.04 -9.82 -0.75
CA GLN A 42 -0.66 -10.97 -0.17
C GLN A 42 -0.12 -11.33 1.21
N LEU A 43 1.21 -11.40 1.36
CA LEU A 43 1.84 -11.68 2.66
C LEU A 43 1.42 -10.67 3.74
N VAL A 44 1.30 -9.39 3.39
CA VAL A 44 0.91 -8.35 4.35
C VAL A 44 -0.57 -8.42 4.71
N MET A 45 -1.44 -8.78 3.76
CA MET A 45 -2.88 -8.95 4.02
C MET A 45 -3.20 -10.23 4.83
N GLU A 46 -2.37 -11.27 4.74
CA GLU A 46 -2.58 -12.53 5.48
C GLU A 46 -2.15 -12.44 6.96
N ASN A 47 -1.28 -11.50 7.31
CA ASN A 47 -0.67 -11.38 8.64
C ASN A 47 -1.29 -10.27 9.53
N ASN A 48 -2.43 -9.69 9.13
CA ASN A 48 -3.11 -8.60 9.85
C ASN A 48 -4.52 -8.99 10.30
#